data_AF-A0A383C8B8-F1
#
_entry.id   AF-A0A383C8B8-F1
#
_cell.length_a   1.000
_cell.length_b   1.000
_cell.length_c   1.000
_cell.angle_alpha   90.00
_cell.angle_beta   90.00
_cell.angle_gamma   90.00
#
_symmetry.space_group_name_H-M   'P 1'
#
loop_
_entity.id
_entity.type
_entity.pdbx_description
1 polymer ?
#
loop_
_entity_poly.entity_id
_entity_poly.type
_entity_poly.pdbx_seq_one_letter_code
_entity_poly.pdbx_strand_id
1 'polypeptide(L)'
;MTILGWESKYKEILKDFGYSRKKDSQSCKLLDSLLPKKTPIVKIRDLIENKPVFVVGAGPSLPSCISILKKYKKITKIVADGATRAIIENDLKPDIVVTDLDGDIKSLKKAGRTSTLMVVHAHGDNAEKIHLVKNFKNCIGTTQTKPIGKV
;
A
#
# COMPACT_ATOMS: atom_id res chain seq x y z
N MET A 1 15.94 2.84 -5.65
CA MET A 1 16.01 3.24 -7.07
C MET A 1 14.78 4.09 -7.33
N THR A 2 14.94 5.36 -7.65
CA THR A 2 13.83 6.20 -8.11
C THR A 2 13.56 5.86 -9.57
N ILE A 3 12.31 5.75 -9.98
CA ILE A 3 11.96 5.52 -11.39
C ILE A 3 12.55 6.68 -12.20
N LEU A 4 13.32 6.37 -13.25
CA LEU A 4 13.90 7.40 -14.13
C LEU A 4 12.77 8.28 -14.68
N GLY A 5 12.93 9.60 -14.59
CA GLY A 5 11.91 10.57 -15.01
C GLY A 5 10.81 10.86 -13.98
N TRP A 6 10.77 10.18 -12.82
CA TRP A 6 9.72 10.38 -11.82
C TRP A 6 9.59 11.82 -11.35
N GLU A 7 10.70 12.51 -11.01
CA GLU A 7 10.62 13.89 -10.54
C GLU A 7 10.07 14.86 -11.60
N SER A 8 10.31 14.59 -12.88
CA SER A 8 9.72 15.38 -13.97
C SER A 8 8.21 15.13 -14.03
N LYS A 9 7.81 13.85 -14.05
CA LYS A 9 6.39 13.49 -14.11
C LYS A 9 5.60 13.96 -12.89
N TYR A 10 6.20 13.88 -11.71
CA TYR A 10 5.60 14.37 -10.48
C TYR A 10 5.40 15.90 -10.53
N LYS A 11 6.33 16.68 -11.08
CA LYS A 11 6.13 18.12 -11.28
C LYS A 11 4.97 18.43 -12.23
N GLU A 12 4.79 17.65 -13.30
CA GLU A 12 3.62 17.78 -14.19
C GLU A 12 2.33 17.53 -13.42
N ILE A 13 2.24 16.43 -12.65
CA ILE A 13 1.07 16.10 -11.83
C ILE A 13 0.73 17.23 -10.85
N LEU A 14 1.73 17.78 -10.15
CA LEU A 14 1.52 18.90 -9.24
C LEU A 14 0.93 20.12 -9.95
N LYS A 15 1.37 20.40 -11.17
CA LYS A 15 0.88 21.52 -11.99
C LYS A 15 -0.55 21.27 -12.48
N ASP A 16 -0.81 20.09 -13.04
CA ASP A 16 -2.08 19.75 -13.68
C ASP A 16 -3.23 19.70 -12.66
N PHE A 17 -2.97 19.21 -11.45
CA PHE A 17 -3.98 19.05 -10.41
C PHE A 17 -3.93 20.13 -9.31
N GLY A 18 -2.96 21.04 -9.35
CA GLY A 18 -2.77 22.07 -8.31
C GLY A 18 -2.36 21.50 -6.95
N TYR A 19 -1.80 20.29 -6.91
CA TYR A 19 -1.37 19.65 -5.68
C TYR A 19 -0.14 20.33 -5.06
N SER A 20 -0.01 20.21 -3.74
CA SER A 20 1.07 20.83 -2.98
C SER A 20 2.16 19.82 -2.61
N ARG A 21 3.35 19.97 -3.21
CA ARG A 21 4.56 19.23 -2.81
C ARG A 21 4.86 19.35 -1.31
N LYS A 22 4.55 20.51 -0.71
CA LYS A 22 4.71 20.74 0.72
C LYS A 22 3.79 19.84 1.54
N LYS A 23 2.51 19.72 1.15
CA LYS A 23 1.56 18.80 1.80
C LYS A 23 2.00 17.34 1.67
N ASP A 24 2.46 16.92 0.49
CA ASP A 24 2.99 15.57 0.29
C ASP A 24 4.19 15.28 1.21
N SER A 25 5.12 16.23 1.30
CA SER A 25 6.29 16.11 2.17
C SER A 25 5.92 16.10 3.66
N GLN A 26 4.88 16.85 4.05
CA GLN A 26 4.36 16.85 5.43
C GLN A 26 3.72 15.51 5.79
N SER A 27 2.93 14.92 4.87
CA SER A 27 2.37 13.58 5.05
C SER A 27 3.47 12.52 5.17
N CYS A 28 4.52 12.61 4.35
CA CYS A 28 5.70 11.73 4.47
C CYS A 28 6.39 11.84 5.84
N LYS A 29 6.60 13.06 6.35
CA LYS A 29 7.15 13.30 7.70
C LYS A 29 6.28 12.70 8.79
N LEU A 30 4.96 12.85 8.68
CA LEU A 30 4.02 12.25 9.62
C LEU A 30 4.15 10.72 9.60
N LEU A 31 4.16 10.10 8.42
CA LEU A 31 4.32 8.66 8.28
C LEU A 31 5.64 8.16 8.89
N ASP A 32 6.76 8.83 8.62
CA ASP A 32 8.07 8.52 9.20
C ASP A 32 8.07 8.52 10.73
N SER A 33 7.44 9.55 11.33
CA SER A 33 7.33 9.67 12.79
C SER A 33 6.52 8.53 13.43
N LEU A 34 5.56 7.96 12.69
CA LEU A 34 4.63 6.95 13.18
C LEU A 34 5.10 5.51 12.93
N LEU A 35 5.97 5.30 11.95
CA LEU A 35 6.57 3.99 11.71
C LEU A 35 7.51 3.63 12.88
N PRO A 36 7.39 2.43 13.47
CA PRO A 36 8.26 2.06 14.60
C PRO A 36 9.71 1.83 14.15
N LYS A 37 9.90 1.30 12.93
CA LYS A 37 11.20 1.01 12.34
C LYS A 37 11.11 0.98 10.83
N LYS A 38 12.26 1.11 10.15
CA LYS A 38 12.36 0.84 8.72
C LYS A 38 12.23 -0.66 8.49
N THR A 39 11.17 -1.09 7.81
CA THR A 39 10.99 -2.50 7.48
C THR A 39 11.92 -2.86 6.30
N PRO A 40 12.76 -3.91 6.42
CA PRO A 40 13.70 -4.28 5.36
C PRO A 40 13.01 -4.71 4.06
N ILE A 41 13.54 -4.23 2.92
CA ILE A 41 13.01 -4.55 1.58
C ILE A 41 13.09 -6.05 1.24
N VAL A 42 13.99 -6.79 1.90
CA VAL A 42 14.12 -8.25 1.75
C VAL A 42 12.78 -8.96 2.02
N LYS A 43 11.95 -8.45 2.93
CA LYS A 43 10.63 -9.03 3.20
C LYS A 43 9.69 -8.98 1.99
N ILE A 44 9.78 -7.95 1.15
CA ILE A 44 9.03 -7.90 -0.11
C ILE A 44 9.64 -8.88 -1.10
N ARG A 45 10.96 -8.85 -1.27
CA ARG A 45 11.69 -9.72 -2.20
C ARG A 45 11.39 -11.20 -1.94
N ASP A 46 11.44 -11.63 -0.69
CA ASP A 46 11.12 -13.01 -0.26
C ASP A 46 9.72 -13.45 -0.69
N LEU A 47 8.76 -12.52 -0.84
CA LEU A 47 7.39 -12.81 -1.24
C LEU A 47 7.18 -12.86 -2.75
N ILE A 48 8.00 -12.16 -3.55
CA ILE A 48 7.71 -11.90 -4.97
C ILE A 48 8.81 -12.31 -5.95
N GLU A 49 10.08 -12.36 -5.53
CA GLU A 49 11.20 -12.56 -6.45
C GLU A 49 11.20 -13.99 -7.01
N ASN A 50 11.25 -14.09 -8.34
CA ASN A 50 11.21 -15.36 -9.09
C ASN A 50 10.01 -16.26 -8.73
N LYS A 51 8.89 -15.66 -8.29
CA LYS A 51 7.66 -16.35 -7.89
C LYS A 51 6.46 -15.81 -8.65
N PRO A 52 5.47 -16.64 -9.00
CA PRO A 52 4.20 -16.13 -9.50
C PRO A 52 3.49 -15.31 -8.41
N VAL A 53 2.80 -14.26 -8.82
CA VAL A 53 2.02 -13.39 -7.93
C VAL A 53 0.66 -13.08 -8.54
N PHE A 54 -0.35 -12.87 -7.70
CA PHE A 54 -1.58 -12.19 -8.09
C PHE A 54 -1.51 -10.72 -7.71
N VAL A 55 -1.73 -9.83 -8.69
CA VAL A 55 -1.98 -8.40 -8.44
C VAL A 55 -3.48 -8.19 -8.54
N VAL A 56 -4.10 -7.78 -7.43
CA VAL A 56 -5.55 -7.73 -7.29
C VAL A 56 -6.00 -6.27 -7.18
N GLY A 57 -6.60 -5.75 -8.25
CA GLY A 57 -7.26 -4.44 -8.28
C GLY A 57 -8.75 -4.52 -7.95
N ALA A 58 -9.35 -3.38 -7.61
CA ALA A 58 -10.77 -3.26 -7.27
C ALA A 58 -11.68 -3.13 -8.52
N GLY A 59 -11.34 -3.83 -9.61
CA GLY A 59 -12.11 -3.80 -10.85
C GLY A 59 -13.43 -4.56 -10.72
N PRO A 60 -14.43 -4.27 -11.57
CA PRO A 60 -15.75 -4.90 -11.53
C PRO A 60 -15.71 -6.42 -11.81
N SER A 61 -14.62 -6.92 -12.40
CA SER A 61 -14.38 -8.35 -12.62
C SER A 61 -13.86 -9.10 -11.38
N LEU A 62 -13.48 -8.42 -10.30
CA LEU A 62 -12.91 -9.07 -9.12
C LEU A 62 -13.80 -10.20 -8.55
N PRO A 63 -15.14 -10.05 -8.44
CA PRO A 63 -16.00 -11.12 -7.94
C PRO A 63 -15.89 -12.43 -8.74
N SER A 64 -15.76 -12.36 -10.08
CA SER A 64 -15.64 -13.57 -10.91
C SER A 64 -14.26 -14.24 -10.78
N CYS A 65 -13.24 -13.52 -10.32
CA CYS A 65 -11.89 -14.05 -10.08
C CYS A 65 -11.72 -14.71 -8.71
N ILE A 66 -12.65 -14.56 -7.77
CA ILE A 66 -12.52 -15.07 -6.38
C ILE A 66 -12.28 -16.59 -6.34
N SER A 67 -12.95 -17.36 -7.20
CA SER A 67 -12.79 -18.82 -7.26
C SER A 67 -11.35 -19.24 -7.61
N ILE A 68 -10.71 -18.51 -8.53
CA ILE A 68 -9.31 -18.72 -8.92
C ILE A 68 -8.37 -18.40 -7.76
N LEU A 69 -8.60 -17.27 -7.07
CA LEU A 69 -7.80 -16.88 -5.91
C LEU A 69 -7.92 -17.89 -4.76
N LYS A 70 -9.11 -18.48 -4.56
CA LYS A 70 -9.37 -19.57 -3.59
C LYS A 70 -8.69 -20.88 -3.99
N LYS A 71 -8.58 -21.18 -5.28
CA LYS A 71 -7.86 -22.36 -5.78
C LYS A 71 -6.36 -22.26 -5.51
N TYR A 72 -5.78 -21.07 -5.69
CA TYR A 72 -4.34 -20.84 -5.56
C TYR A 72 -3.97 -20.10 -4.27
N LYS A 73 -4.31 -20.68 -3.11
CA LYS A 73 -4.10 -20.05 -1.79
C LYS A 73 -2.63 -19.74 -1.47
N LYS A 74 -1.70 -20.59 -1.95
CA LYS A 74 -0.25 -20.47 -1.67
C LYS A 74 0.48 -19.43 -2.54
N ILE A 75 -0.16 -18.91 -3.58
CA ILE A 75 0.43 -17.86 -4.43
C ILE A 75 0.26 -16.50 -3.74
N THR A 76 1.33 -15.71 -3.68
CA THR A 76 1.35 -14.38 -3.08
C THR A 76 0.29 -13.47 -3.72
N LYS A 77 -0.52 -12.81 -2.88
CA LYS A 77 -1.56 -11.85 -3.30
C LYS A 77 -1.15 -10.44 -2.88
N ILE A 78 -0.87 -9.60 -3.88
CA ILE A 78 -0.64 -8.16 -3.74
C ILE A 78 -1.97 -7.47 -4.03
N VAL A 79 -2.58 -6.87 -3.01
CA VAL A 79 -3.94 -6.34 -3.09
C VAL A 79 -3.91 -4.82 -3.03
N ALA A 80 -4.51 -4.17 -4.02
CA ALA A 80 -4.60 -2.72 -4.09
C ALA A 80 -5.78 -2.22 -3.26
N ASP A 81 -5.46 -1.54 -2.16
CA ASP A 81 -6.37 -0.75 -1.31
C ASP A 81 -7.81 -1.29 -1.24
N GLY A 82 -8.76 -0.70 -1.98
CA GLY A 82 -10.18 -1.05 -1.99
C GLY A 82 -10.49 -2.52 -2.31
N ALA A 83 -9.61 -3.22 -3.04
CA ALA A 83 -9.75 -4.65 -3.30
C ALA A 83 -9.62 -5.50 -2.02
N THR A 84 -9.02 -4.95 -0.96
CA THR A 84 -8.86 -5.62 0.34
C THR A 84 -10.20 -6.06 0.91
N ARG A 85 -11.26 -5.27 0.72
CA ARG A 85 -12.61 -5.61 1.19
C ARG A 85 -13.09 -6.93 0.59
N ALA A 86 -13.09 -7.03 -0.74
CA ALA A 86 -13.56 -8.22 -1.43
C ALA A 86 -12.74 -9.48 -1.08
N ILE A 87 -11.43 -9.32 -0.86
CA ILE A 87 -10.56 -10.40 -0.41
C ILE A 87 -10.97 -10.89 0.98
N ILE A 88 -11.14 -9.96 1.93
CA ILE A 88 -11.48 -10.28 3.33
C ILE A 88 -12.90 -10.82 3.47
N GLU A 89 -13.88 -10.31 2.73
CA GLU A 89 -15.28 -10.78 2.73
C GLU A 89 -15.42 -12.19 2.14
N ASN A 90 -14.45 -12.64 1.34
CA ASN A 90 -14.44 -13.97 0.73
C ASN A 90 -13.48 -14.96 1.44
N ASP A 91 -13.11 -14.69 2.70
CA ASP A 91 -12.22 -15.52 3.52
C ASP A 91 -10.83 -15.78 2.88
N LEU A 92 -10.39 -14.84 2.04
CA LEU A 92 -9.04 -14.82 1.51
C LEU A 92 -8.16 -13.89 2.36
N LYS A 93 -6.86 -14.18 2.35
CA LYS A 93 -5.86 -13.38 3.06
C LYS A 93 -4.91 -12.72 2.06
N PRO A 94 -4.72 -11.39 2.14
CA PRO A 94 -3.68 -10.72 1.37
C PRO A 94 -2.30 -10.99 2.01
N ASP A 95 -1.28 -11.15 1.18
CA ASP A 95 0.11 -11.22 1.64
C ASP A 95 0.71 -9.82 1.72
N ILE A 96 0.40 -8.98 0.73
CA ILE A 96 0.76 -7.57 0.66
C ILE A 96 -0.50 -6.76 0.37
N VAL A 97 -0.70 -5.65 1.09
CA VAL A 97 -1.69 -4.62 0.72
C VAL A 97 -0.95 -3.34 0.41
N VAL A 98 -1.20 -2.74 -0.75
CA VAL A 98 -0.67 -1.43 -1.14
C VAL A 98 -1.81 -0.42 -1.06
N THR A 99 -1.63 0.65 -0.29
CA THR A 99 -2.75 1.54 0.08
C THR A 99 -2.28 2.97 0.37
N ASP A 100 -3.07 3.94 -0.06
CA ASP A 100 -3.03 5.34 0.39
C ASP A 100 -4.10 5.62 1.46
N LEU A 101 -4.73 4.58 1.98
CA LEU A 101 -5.69 4.56 3.09
C LEU A 101 -7.07 5.13 2.75
N ASP A 102 -7.47 5.22 1.48
CA ASP A 102 -8.79 5.74 1.10
C ASP A 102 -9.90 4.69 0.92
N GLY A 103 -9.56 3.39 0.90
CA GLY A 103 -10.51 2.28 0.86
C GLY A 103 -11.20 1.93 2.18
N ASP A 104 -11.74 0.71 2.26
CA ASP A 104 -12.49 0.24 3.43
C ASP A 104 -11.59 0.08 4.67
N ILE A 105 -11.68 1.06 5.58
CA ILE A 105 -10.87 1.14 6.81
C ILE A 105 -11.01 -0.12 7.67
N LYS A 106 -12.21 -0.74 7.73
CA LYS A 106 -12.43 -1.96 8.52
C LYS A 106 -11.59 -3.12 7.97
N SER A 107 -11.61 -3.31 6.66
CA SER A 107 -10.83 -4.35 5.97
C SER A 107 -9.33 -4.08 6.06
N LEU A 108 -8.88 -2.84 5.88
CA LEU A 108 -7.47 -2.46 6.05
C LEU A 108 -6.97 -2.75 7.47
N LYS A 109 -7.74 -2.38 8.51
CA LYS A 109 -7.42 -2.72 9.91
C LYS A 109 -7.40 -4.23 10.15
N LYS A 110 -8.37 -4.98 9.59
CA LYS A 110 -8.41 -6.44 9.72
C LYS A 110 -7.18 -7.08 9.08
N ALA A 111 -6.81 -6.69 7.86
CA ALA A 111 -5.61 -7.17 7.18
C ALA A 111 -4.32 -6.81 7.94
N GLY A 112 -4.19 -5.54 8.33
CA GLY A 112 -2.97 -5.02 8.98
C GLY A 112 -2.68 -5.60 10.37
N ARG A 113 -3.68 -6.17 11.06
CA ARG A 113 -3.49 -6.90 12.33
C ARG A 113 -2.91 -8.31 12.14
N THR A 114 -2.88 -8.82 10.91
CA THR A 114 -2.37 -10.17 10.61
C THR A 114 -0.87 -10.13 10.23
N SER A 115 -0.38 -11.17 9.57
CA SER A 115 0.98 -11.19 8.99
C SER A 115 1.08 -10.46 7.65
N THR A 116 -0.03 -9.91 7.12
CA THR A 116 -0.02 -9.09 5.89
C THR A 116 0.97 -7.94 6.02
N LEU A 117 1.76 -7.72 4.96
CA LEU A 117 2.64 -6.58 4.84
C LEU A 117 1.87 -5.39 4.25
N MET A 118 1.67 -4.35 5.06
CA MET A 118 1.02 -3.12 4.62
C MET A 118 2.07 -2.19 4.00
N VAL A 119 1.91 -1.83 2.73
CA VAL A 119 2.71 -0.83 2.04
C VAL A 119 1.87 0.43 1.94
N VAL A 120 2.17 1.42 2.76
CA VAL A 120 1.37 2.64 2.92
C VAL A 120 2.04 3.78 2.17
N HIS A 121 1.28 4.46 1.31
CA HIS A 121 1.76 5.60 0.53
C HIS A 121 1.31 6.92 1.16
N ALA A 122 2.25 7.78 1.52
CA ALA A 122 1.95 9.11 2.05
C ALA A 122 1.91 10.17 0.94
N HIS A 123 0.80 10.91 0.87
CA HIS A 123 0.60 12.09 0.02
C HIS A 123 -0.28 13.14 0.73
N GLY A 124 -0.46 14.30 0.13
CA GLY A 124 -1.01 15.48 0.78
C GLY A 124 -2.45 15.35 1.27
N ASP A 125 -3.24 14.48 0.65
CA ASP A 125 -4.68 14.37 0.92
C ASP A 125 -5.03 13.26 1.92
N ASN A 126 -4.07 12.40 2.27
CA ASN A 126 -4.29 11.32 3.23
C ASN A 126 -3.65 11.55 4.60
N ALA A 127 -3.09 12.74 4.86
CA ALA A 127 -2.40 13.07 6.11
C ALA A 127 -3.25 12.76 7.36
N GLU A 128 -4.55 13.04 7.30
CA GLU A 128 -5.48 12.73 8.40
C GLU A 128 -5.64 11.23 8.64
N LYS A 129 -5.46 10.38 7.63
CA LYS A 129 -5.60 8.92 7.72
C LYS A 129 -4.31 8.21 8.08
N ILE A 130 -3.14 8.86 7.95
CA ILE A 130 -1.82 8.26 8.24
C ILE A 130 -1.75 7.64 9.63
N HIS A 131 -2.45 8.17 10.64
CA HIS A 131 -2.48 7.59 11.99
C HIS A 131 -2.96 6.12 12.03
N LEU A 132 -3.68 5.65 11.00
CA LEU A 132 -4.12 4.27 10.87
C LEU A 132 -2.97 3.26 10.88
N VAL A 133 -1.76 3.66 10.46
CA VAL A 133 -0.58 2.77 10.45
C VAL A 133 -0.23 2.20 11.82
N LYS A 134 -0.64 2.85 12.91
CA LYS A 134 -0.51 2.32 14.28
C LYS A 134 -1.25 0.99 14.49
N ASN A 135 -2.23 0.68 13.65
CA ASN A 135 -2.96 -0.59 13.69
C ASN A 135 -2.28 -1.72 12.92
N PHE A 136 -1.18 -1.42 12.20
CA PHE A 136 -0.55 -2.36 11.28
C PHE A 136 0.69 -3.00 11.91
N LYS A 137 0.67 -4.33 12.02
CA LYS A 137 1.77 -5.12 12.61
C LYS A 137 3.04 -5.05 11.76
N ASN A 138 2.88 -5.12 10.44
CA ASN A 138 3.98 -5.01 9.47
C ASN A 138 3.66 -3.88 8.50
N CYS A 139 4.45 -2.81 8.52
CA CYS A 139 4.22 -1.64 7.68
C CYS A 139 5.53 -1.19 7.01
N ILE A 140 5.45 -0.86 5.73
CA ILE A 140 6.47 -0.14 4.96
C ILE A 140 5.82 1.18 4.52
N GLY A 141 6.51 2.29 4.74
CA GLY A 141 6.10 3.58 4.20
C GLY A 141 6.66 3.79 2.80
N THR A 142 5.94 4.53 1.98
CA THR A 142 6.40 5.08 0.70
C THR A 142 5.83 6.48 0.51
N THR A 143 6.34 7.24 -0.46
CA THR A 143 5.82 8.56 -0.83
C THR A 143 6.15 8.88 -2.28
N GLN A 144 5.39 9.79 -2.89
CA GLN A 144 5.69 10.39 -4.19
C GLN A 144 6.85 11.40 -4.15
N THR A 145 7.20 11.88 -2.95
CA THR A 145 8.34 12.80 -2.74
C THR A 145 9.64 12.03 -2.50
N LYS A 146 10.71 12.73 -2.08
CA LYS A 146 11.93 12.08 -1.61
C LYS A 146 11.66 11.39 -0.26
N PRO A 147 11.83 10.06 -0.14
CA PRO A 147 11.64 9.37 1.13
C PRO A 147 12.63 9.85 2.20
N ILE A 148 12.23 9.81 3.46
CA ILE A 148 13.03 10.19 4.62
C ILE A 148 12.95 9.12 5.72
N GLY A 149 14.02 8.97 6.49
CA GLY A 149 14.04 8.10 7.66
C GLY A 149 13.62 6.65 7.36
N LYS A 150 12.50 6.24 7.94
CA LYS A 150 11.89 4.90 7.88
C LYS A 150 10.96 4.71 6.68
N VAL A 151 10.59 5.79 6.01
CA VAL A 151 9.89 5.77 4.70
C VAL A 151 10.88 5.47 3.58
#